data_AF-A0A6B3H7R3-F1
#
_entry.id   AF-A0A6B3H7R3-F1
#
_cell.length_a   1.000
_cell.length_b   1.000
_cell.length_c   1.000
_cell.angle_alpha   90.00
_cell.angle_beta   90.00
_cell.angle_gamma   90.00
#
_symmetry.space_group_name_H-M   'P 1'
#
loop_
_entity.id
_entity.type
_entity.pdbx_description
1 polymer ?
#
loop_
_entity_poly.entity_id
_entity_poly.type
_entity_poly.pdbx_seq_one_letter_code
_entity_poly.pdbx_strand_id
1 'polypeptide(L)'
;HRGTETFPMRRLRLPAALLALLTGLMVALAATADLKDAGLALLVLDVPLAFAIPYVLLVPIRTYLVHCAVYAVVLVALLAAVGVPAGLLFGAVLSMLVAILLVLSSVRPSAWSMSVMWQAEEARDMQARLAVAEERLRFGRDMHDVLGRNLSVIALKSELAVELAQRGNAAAVDQMVEVQRIARASQQEVRDVVRGYREADLPTELMGARGVLQAAGI
;
A
#
# COMPACT_ATOMS: atom_id res chain seq x y z
N HIS A 1 2.89 8.99 -1.31
CA HIS A 1 3.26 10.41 -1.53
C HIS A 1 2.19 11.09 -2.38
N ARG A 2 1.31 11.92 -1.78
CA ARG A 2 0.12 12.49 -2.44
C ARG A 2 0.34 13.83 -3.16
N GLY A 3 1.59 14.22 -3.45
CA GLY A 3 1.86 15.51 -4.13
C GLY A 3 1.45 16.77 -3.35
N THR A 4 1.06 16.63 -2.08
CA THR A 4 0.62 17.72 -1.19
C THR A 4 1.65 18.10 -0.12
N GLU A 5 2.68 17.28 0.10
CA GLU A 5 3.81 17.72 0.90
C GLU A 5 4.67 18.63 0.04
N THR A 6 4.89 19.86 0.51
CA THR A 6 5.74 20.84 -0.16
C THR A 6 7.13 20.27 -0.27
N PHE A 7 7.46 19.71 -1.44
CA PHE A 7 8.80 19.22 -1.70
C PHE A 7 9.77 20.37 -1.46
N PRO A 8 10.82 20.18 -0.64
CA PRO A 8 11.67 21.29 -0.23
C PRO A 8 12.34 21.89 -1.47
N MET A 9 11.93 23.12 -1.84
CA MET A 9 12.42 23.81 -3.04
C MET A 9 13.94 23.97 -3.08
N ARG A 10 14.62 23.89 -1.92
CA ARG A 10 16.09 23.85 -1.84
C ARG A 10 16.69 22.62 -2.55
N ARG A 11 16.02 21.47 -2.53
CA ARG A 11 16.47 20.24 -3.21
C ARG A 11 16.30 20.29 -4.73
N LEU A 12 15.46 21.20 -5.24
CA LEU A 12 15.30 21.45 -6.68
C LEU A 12 16.41 22.34 -7.27
N ARG A 13 17.22 23.00 -6.44
CA ARG A 13 18.31 23.89 -6.90
C ARG A 13 19.43 23.11 -7.60
N LEU A 14 19.84 21.98 -7.04
CA LEU A 14 20.87 21.12 -7.63
C LEU A 14 20.47 20.58 -9.01
N PRO A 15 19.29 19.94 -9.19
CA PRO A 15 18.87 19.47 -10.51
C PRO A 15 18.65 20.63 -11.48
N ALA A 16 18.11 21.77 -11.04
CA ALA A 16 17.98 22.94 -11.91
C ALA A 16 19.35 23.47 -12.38
N ALA A 17 20.35 23.51 -11.49
CA ALA A 17 21.71 23.91 -11.84
C ALA A 17 22.39 22.92 -12.80
N LEU A 18 22.19 21.61 -12.58
CA LEU A 18 22.68 20.57 -13.48
C LEU A 18 22.02 20.65 -14.87
N LEU A 19 20.70 20.87 -14.93
CA LEU A 19 19.99 21.08 -16.18
C LEU A 19 20.57 22.29 -16.92
N ALA A 20 20.72 23.44 -16.25
CA ALA A 20 21.30 24.63 -16.86
C ALA A 20 22.74 24.41 -17.36
N LEU A 21 23.56 23.69 -16.60
CA LEU A 21 24.93 23.34 -16.97
C LEU A 21 24.97 22.44 -18.22
N LEU A 22 24.14 21.39 -18.25
CA LEU A 22 24.08 20.46 -19.37
C LEU A 22 23.51 21.12 -20.63
N THR A 23 22.49 21.97 -20.49
CA THR A 23 21.98 22.79 -21.60
C THR A 23 23.06 23.73 -22.13
N GLY A 24 23.82 24.39 -21.24
CA GLY A 24 24.93 25.26 -21.62
C GLY A 24 26.04 24.51 -22.35
N LEU A 25 26.44 23.33 -21.85
CA LEU A 25 27.42 22.46 -22.50
C LEU A 25 26.93 22.01 -23.89
N MET A 26 25.66 21.62 -24.00
CA MET A 26 25.06 21.23 -25.28
C MET A 26 25.07 22.38 -26.29
N VAL A 27 24.73 23.60 -25.86
CA VAL A 27 24.77 24.79 -26.72
C VAL A 27 26.21 25.14 -27.12
N ALA A 28 27.17 25.03 -26.19
CA ALA A 28 28.59 25.25 -26.49
C ALA A 28 29.13 24.23 -27.49
N LEU A 29 28.76 22.95 -27.34
CA LEU A 29 29.10 21.89 -28.30
C LEU A 29 28.47 22.16 -29.67
N ALA A 30 27.23 22.62 -29.72
CA ALA A 30 26.58 23.03 -30.96
C ALA A 30 27.31 24.21 -31.65
N ALA A 31 28.00 25.06 -30.88
CA ALA A 31 28.78 26.17 -31.42
C ALA A 31 30.16 25.75 -31.95
N THR A 32 30.79 24.75 -31.33
CA THR A 32 32.18 24.36 -31.62
C THR A 32 32.33 23.16 -32.56
N ALA A 33 31.31 22.32 -32.70
CA ALA A 33 31.44 21.01 -33.34
C ALA A 33 30.60 20.87 -34.61
N ASP A 34 31.19 20.15 -35.57
CA ASP A 34 30.57 19.52 -36.77
C ASP A 34 29.63 18.36 -36.36
N LEU A 35 28.83 18.52 -35.30
CA LEU A 35 27.78 17.58 -34.90
C LEU A 35 26.66 17.67 -35.95
N LYS A 36 26.88 17.00 -37.10
CA LYS A 36 25.92 16.88 -38.18
C LYS A 36 24.70 16.11 -37.67
N ASP A 37 23.68 16.89 -37.32
CA ASP A 37 22.26 16.60 -37.20
C ASP A 37 21.81 15.58 -36.13
N ALA A 38 22.32 14.34 -36.15
CA ALA A 38 21.76 13.26 -35.32
C ALA A 38 22.14 13.36 -33.82
N GLY A 39 23.39 13.72 -33.52
CA GLY A 39 23.88 13.81 -32.14
C GLY A 39 23.25 14.97 -31.36
N LEU A 40 23.05 16.12 -32.02
CA LEU A 40 22.35 17.27 -31.42
C LEU A 40 20.87 16.95 -31.17
N ALA A 41 20.20 16.28 -32.10
CA ALA A 41 18.80 15.88 -31.93
C ALA A 41 18.61 14.94 -30.73
N LEU A 42 19.52 13.99 -30.51
CA LEU A 42 19.50 13.09 -29.35
C LEU A 42 19.74 13.84 -28.04
N LEU A 43 20.72 14.74 -27.98
CA LEU A 43 21.01 15.53 -26.77
C LEU A 43 19.85 16.46 -26.39
N VAL A 44 19.21 17.08 -27.38
CA VAL A 44 18.05 17.95 -27.18
C VAL A 44 16.86 17.18 -26.59
N LEU A 45 16.72 15.90 -26.91
CA LEU A 45 15.67 15.04 -26.36
C LEU A 45 16.02 14.52 -24.96
N ASP A 46 17.26 14.07 -24.76
CA ASP A 46 17.66 13.33 -23.56
C ASP A 46 17.85 14.23 -22.33
N VAL A 47 18.54 15.37 -22.51
CA VAL A 47 18.86 16.30 -21.41
C VAL A 47 17.59 16.77 -20.68
N PRO A 48 16.51 17.22 -21.35
CA PRO A 48 15.30 17.66 -20.65
C PRO A 48 14.50 16.50 -20.06
N LEU A 49 14.52 15.32 -20.71
CA LEU A 49 13.72 14.16 -20.30
C LEU A 49 14.14 13.63 -18.93
N ALA A 50 15.45 13.56 -18.67
CA ALA A 50 16.00 13.13 -17.38
C ALA A 50 15.49 13.99 -16.20
N PHE A 51 15.25 15.28 -16.43
CA PHE A 51 14.70 16.19 -15.42
C PHE A 51 13.17 16.23 -15.43
N ALA A 52 12.53 16.07 -16.57
CA ALA A 52 11.08 16.13 -16.72
C ALA A 52 10.36 15.03 -15.91
N ILE A 53 10.89 13.81 -15.89
CA ILE A 53 10.29 12.65 -15.21
C ILE A 53 10.13 12.87 -13.69
N PRO A 54 11.18 13.22 -12.91
CA PRO A 54 10.98 13.52 -11.49
C PRO A 54 10.19 14.83 -11.29
N TYR A 55 10.39 15.82 -12.16
CA TYR A 55 9.78 17.14 -11.99
C TYR A 55 8.25 17.12 -12.16
N VAL A 56 7.73 16.32 -13.10
CA VAL A 56 6.28 16.18 -13.32
C VAL A 56 5.55 15.59 -12.11
N LEU A 57 6.24 14.85 -11.24
CA LEU A 57 5.65 14.30 -10.01
C LEU A 57 5.63 15.30 -8.85
N LEU A 58 6.51 16.30 -8.89
CA LEU A 58 6.73 17.24 -7.78
C LEU A 58 5.86 18.50 -7.86
N VAL A 59 5.39 18.86 -9.05
CA VAL A 59 4.82 20.17 -9.35
C VAL A 59 3.45 20.04 -10.03
N PRO A 60 2.49 20.97 -9.82
CA PRO A 60 1.22 20.97 -10.54
C PRO A 60 1.40 20.97 -12.06
N ILE A 61 0.49 20.31 -12.78
CA ILE A 61 0.61 20.15 -14.24
C ILE A 61 0.71 21.49 -14.98
N ARG A 62 0.00 22.52 -14.51
CA ARG A 62 0.05 23.86 -15.10
C ARG A 62 1.44 24.48 -15.00
N THR A 63 2.05 24.42 -13.83
CA THR A 63 3.40 24.94 -13.59
C THR A 63 4.45 24.13 -14.35
N TYR A 64 4.31 22.81 -14.43
CA TYR A 64 5.14 21.95 -15.26
C TYR A 64 5.09 22.38 -16.74
N LEU A 65 3.88 22.53 -17.31
CA LEU A 65 3.70 22.95 -18.69
C LEU A 65 4.28 24.34 -18.97
N VAL A 66 4.10 25.30 -18.06
CA VAL A 66 4.69 26.64 -18.18
C VAL A 66 6.21 26.57 -18.19
N HIS A 67 6.83 25.81 -17.29
CA HIS A 67 8.29 25.68 -17.25
C HIS A 67 8.85 24.94 -18.47
N CYS A 68 8.17 23.90 -18.96
CA CYS A 68 8.54 23.24 -20.21
C CYS A 68 8.45 24.21 -21.41
N ALA A 69 7.40 25.03 -21.47
CA ALA A 69 7.25 26.03 -22.53
C ALA A 69 8.35 27.10 -22.47
N VAL A 70 8.63 27.65 -21.28
CA VAL A 70 9.72 28.62 -21.08
C VAL A 70 11.07 28.01 -21.45
N TYR A 71 11.35 26.79 -21.00
CA TYR A 71 12.58 26.08 -21.32
C TYR A 71 12.72 25.82 -22.83
N ALA A 72 11.64 25.41 -23.51
CA ALA A 72 11.63 25.22 -24.96
C ALA A 72 11.94 26.52 -25.71
N VAL A 73 11.33 27.64 -25.31
CA VAL A 73 11.58 28.95 -25.91
C VAL A 73 13.03 29.38 -25.72
N VAL A 74 13.56 29.27 -24.49
CA VAL A 74 14.95 29.64 -24.17
C VAL A 74 15.93 28.76 -24.95
N LEU A 75 15.68 27.45 -24.99
CA LEU A 75 16.55 26.50 -25.70
C LEU A 75 16.59 26.80 -27.20
N VAL A 76 15.44 27.00 -27.83
CA VAL A 76 15.35 27.33 -29.26
C VAL A 76 16.04 28.66 -29.55
N ALA A 77 15.86 29.68 -28.69
CA ALA A 77 16.53 30.97 -28.85
C ALA A 77 18.07 30.85 -28.76
N LEU A 78 18.59 30.05 -27.82
CA LEU A 78 20.02 29.81 -27.67
C LEU A 78 20.61 29.06 -28.87
N LEU A 79 19.93 28.01 -29.34
CA LEU A 79 20.36 27.25 -30.52
C LEU A 79 20.33 28.12 -31.79
N ALA A 80 19.30 28.96 -31.95
CA ALA A 80 19.21 29.91 -33.07
C ALA A 80 20.35 30.94 -33.04
N ALA A 81 20.71 31.45 -31.85
CA ALA A 81 21.82 32.41 -31.68
C ALA A 81 23.19 31.84 -32.07
N VAL A 82 23.35 30.52 -32.00
CA VAL A 82 24.57 29.79 -32.38
C VAL A 82 24.54 29.36 -33.86
N GLY A 83 23.47 29.68 -34.60
CA GLY A 83 23.38 29.43 -36.04
C GLY A 83 22.86 28.05 -36.42
N VAL A 84 22.19 27.35 -35.50
CA VAL A 84 21.56 26.04 -35.78
C VAL A 84 20.45 26.21 -36.85
N PRO A 85 20.42 25.36 -37.90
CA PRO A 85 19.46 25.48 -38.99
C PRO A 85 18.01 25.29 -38.53
N ALA A 86 17.08 26.00 -39.18
CA ALA A 86 15.66 26.02 -38.82
C ALA A 86 14.99 24.62 -38.78
N GLY A 87 15.43 23.69 -39.63
CA GLY A 87 14.92 22.30 -39.62
C GLY A 87 15.22 21.57 -38.30
N LEU A 88 16.42 21.73 -37.74
CA LEU A 88 16.78 21.15 -36.45
C LEU A 88 16.07 21.85 -35.29
N LEU A 89 15.87 23.17 -35.38
CA LEU A 89 15.08 23.91 -34.39
C LEU A 89 13.62 23.42 -34.36
N PHE A 90 13.03 23.18 -35.53
CA PHE A 90 11.69 22.59 -35.62
C PHE A 90 11.64 21.18 -35.03
N GLY A 91 12.64 20.36 -35.35
CA GLY A 91 12.81 19.01 -34.76
C GLY A 91 12.93 19.05 -33.23
N ALA A 92 13.66 20.02 -32.68
CA ALA A 92 13.81 20.23 -31.23
C ALA A 92 12.48 20.58 -30.54
N VAL A 93 11.67 21.44 -31.17
CA VAL A 93 10.33 21.76 -30.64
C VAL A 93 9.42 20.54 -30.68
N LEU A 94 9.40 19.83 -31.81
CA LEU A 94 8.57 18.65 -31.99
C LEU A 94 8.97 17.52 -31.01
N SER A 95 10.26 17.26 -30.85
CA SER A 95 10.76 16.24 -29.93
C SER A 95 10.43 16.57 -28.47
N MET A 96 10.51 17.85 -28.07
CA MET A 96 10.09 18.30 -26.75
C MET A 96 8.58 18.09 -26.52
N LEU A 97 7.75 18.41 -27.51
CA LEU A 97 6.29 18.19 -27.43
C LEU A 97 5.96 16.70 -27.25
N VAL A 98 6.62 15.84 -28.02
CA VAL A 98 6.48 14.39 -27.90
C VAL A 98 6.95 13.90 -26.52
N ALA A 99 8.09 14.38 -26.03
CA ALA A 99 8.61 14.04 -24.70
C ALA A 99 7.64 14.44 -23.59
N ILE A 100 7.09 15.66 -23.64
CA ILE A 100 6.09 16.16 -22.68
C ILE A 100 4.86 15.24 -22.68
N LEU A 101 4.35 14.89 -23.87
CA LEU A 101 3.20 14.02 -24.01
C LEU A 101 3.46 12.64 -23.42
N LEU A 102 4.60 12.02 -23.75
CA LEU A 102 5.00 10.70 -23.26
C LEU A 102 5.18 10.67 -21.73
N VAL A 103 5.78 11.72 -21.17
CA VAL A 103 5.97 11.85 -19.71
C VAL A 103 4.62 11.99 -19.02
N LEU A 104 3.72 12.82 -19.55
CA LEU A 104 2.39 13.02 -18.96
C LEU A 104 1.51 11.78 -19.06
N SER A 105 1.53 11.08 -20.19
CA SER A 105 0.72 9.89 -20.43
C SER A 105 1.21 8.66 -19.66
N SER A 106 2.52 8.59 -19.38
CA SER A 106 3.12 7.39 -18.77
C SER A 106 3.37 7.57 -17.27
N VAL A 107 4.11 8.62 -16.88
CA VAL A 107 4.70 8.70 -15.53
C VAL A 107 3.64 8.86 -14.44
N ARG A 108 2.66 9.75 -14.65
CA ARG A 108 1.63 10.00 -13.63
C ARG A 108 0.64 8.83 -13.48
N PRO A 109 0.09 8.26 -14.56
CA PRO A 109 -0.75 7.07 -14.44
C PRO A 109 0.00 5.90 -13.80
N SER A 110 1.27 5.66 -14.15
CA SER A 110 2.07 4.62 -13.51
C SER A 110 2.27 4.88 -12.01
N ALA A 111 2.61 6.11 -11.61
CA ALA A 111 2.75 6.46 -10.20
C ALA A 111 1.41 6.34 -9.43
N TRP A 112 0.30 6.73 -10.07
CA TRP A 112 -1.03 6.56 -9.50
C TRP A 112 -1.37 5.07 -9.34
N SER A 113 -1.19 4.25 -10.37
CA SER A 113 -1.44 2.81 -10.32
C SER A 113 -0.61 2.12 -9.24
N MET A 114 0.67 2.47 -9.10
CA MET A 114 1.51 1.96 -8.02
C MET A 114 0.97 2.36 -6.64
N SER A 115 0.51 3.61 -6.49
CA SER A 115 -0.08 4.07 -5.25
C SER A 115 -1.41 3.38 -4.92
N VAL A 116 -2.21 3.04 -5.93
CA VAL A 116 -3.46 2.28 -5.78
C VAL A 116 -3.16 0.85 -5.38
N MET A 117 -2.17 0.21 -6.01
CA MET A 117 -1.75 -1.14 -5.67
C MET A 117 -1.24 -1.23 -4.23
N TRP A 118 -0.45 -0.25 -3.78
CA TRP A 118 -0.01 -0.20 -2.38
C TRP A 118 -1.17 -0.04 -1.40
N GLN A 119 -2.13 0.84 -1.71
CA GLN A 119 -3.34 1.01 -0.89
C GLN A 119 -4.19 -0.25 -0.86
N ALA A 120 -4.26 -1.00 -1.97
CA ALA A 120 -4.98 -2.26 -2.03
C ALA A 120 -4.31 -3.34 -1.18
N GLU A 121 -2.99 -3.41 -1.16
CA GLU A 121 -2.24 -4.34 -0.30
C GLU A 121 -2.46 -4.02 1.19
N GLU A 122 -2.35 -2.75 1.56
CA GLU A 122 -2.61 -2.29 2.93
C GLU A 122 -4.06 -2.58 3.37
N ALA A 123 -5.03 -2.42 2.45
CA ALA A 123 -6.42 -2.76 2.71
C ALA A 123 -6.63 -4.27 2.90
N ARG A 124 -5.94 -5.12 2.13
CA ARG A 124 -5.99 -6.59 2.29
C ARG A 124 -5.41 -7.02 3.64
N ASP A 125 -4.29 -6.45 4.05
CA ASP A 125 -3.70 -6.70 5.36
C ASP A 125 -4.65 -6.31 6.50
N MET A 126 -5.31 -5.15 6.38
CA MET A 126 -6.32 -4.73 7.35
C MET A 126 -7.52 -5.68 7.37
N GLN A 127 -8.02 -6.12 6.21
CA GLN A 127 -9.12 -7.09 6.12
C GLN A 127 -8.75 -8.42 6.78
N ALA A 128 -7.55 -8.93 6.56
CA ALA A 128 -7.10 -10.18 7.20
C ALA A 128 -7.07 -10.05 8.72
N ARG A 129 -6.56 -8.93 9.25
CA ARG A 129 -6.55 -8.66 10.70
C ARG A 129 -7.95 -8.50 11.28
N LEU A 130 -8.85 -7.82 10.55
CA LEU A 130 -10.25 -7.67 10.95
C LEU A 130 -10.97 -9.01 10.98
N ALA A 131 -10.79 -9.85 9.96
CA ALA A 131 -11.38 -11.18 9.92
C ALA A 131 -10.96 -12.03 11.14
N VAL A 132 -9.67 -12.01 11.51
CA VAL A 132 -9.18 -12.70 12.72
C VAL A 132 -9.79 -12.12 14.00
N ALA A 133 -9.95 -10.79 14.09
CA ALA A 133 -10.54 -10.16 15.26
C ALA A 133 -12.04 -10.46 15.40
N GLU A 134 -12.79 -10.42 14.29
CA GLU A 134 -14.21 -10.80 14.23
C GLU A 134 -14.41 -12.25 14.64
N GLU A 135 -13.53 -13.14 14.16
CA GLU A 135 -13.55 -14.56 14.48
C GLU A 135 -13.32 -14.80 15.99
N ARG A 136 -12.36 -14.08 16.60
CA ARG A 136 -12.12 -14.12 18.05
C ARG A 136 -13.32 -13.61 18.85
N LEU A 137 -13.99 -12.56 18.39
CA LEU A 137 -15.19 -12.02 19.03
C LEU A 137 -16.37 -12.99 18.92
N ARG A 138 -16.55 -13.62 17.75
CA ARG A 138 -17.56 -14.66 17.55
C ARG A 138 -17.31 -15.82 18.49
N PHE A 139 -16.09 -16.34 18.52
CA PHE A 139 -15.68 -17.41 19.42
C PHE A 139 -15.93 -17.06 20.89
N GLY A 140 -15.54 -15.85 21.32
CA GLY A 140 -15.78 -15.38 22.69
C GLY A 140 -17.28 -15.33 23.05
N ARG A 141 -18.14 -14.92 22.10
CA ARG A 141 -19.59 -14.93 22.29
C ARG A 141 -20.14 -16.35 22.39
N ASP A 142 -19.76 -17.24 21.47
CA ASP A 142 -20.22 -18.63 21.47
C ASP A 142 -19.79 -19.35 22.77
N MET A 143 -18.57 -19.11 23.24
CA MET A 143 -18.10 -19.60 24.54
C MET A 143 -18.91 -19.03 25.70
N HIS A 144 -19.19 -17.71 25.68
CA HIS A 144 -19.96 -17.06 26.74
C HIS A 144 -21.39 -17.58 26.81
N ASP A 145 -22.05 -17.81 25.67
CA ASP A 145 -23.43 -18.29 25.61
C ASP A 145 -23.54 -19.74 26.14
N VAL A 146 -22.62 -20.62 25.73
CA VAL A 146 -22.57 -22.02 26.23
C VAL A 146 -22.30 -22.05 27.73
N LEU A 147 -21.27 -21.32 28.19
CA LEU A 147 -20.92 -21.25 29.60
C LEU A 147 -22.04 -20.61 30.44
N GLY A 148 -22.59 -19.49 29.98
CA GLY A 148 -23.64 -18.74 30.68
C GLY A 148 -24.90 -19.59 30.88
N ARG A 149 -25.32 -20.33 29.86
CA ARG A 149 -26.46 -21.25 29.94
C ARG A 149 -26.23 -22.35 30.98
N ASN A 150 -25.08 -23.04 30.91
CA ASN A 150 -24.81 -24.15 31.83
C ASN A 150 -24.61 -23.66 33.28
N LEU A 151 -23.96 -22.51 33.48
CA LEU A 151 -23.80 -21.89 34.80
C LEU A 151 -25.14 -21.48 35.41
N SER A 152 -26.08 -20.97 34.61
CA SER A 152 -27.43 -20.64 35.08
C SER A 152 -28.17 -21.88 35.57
N VAL A 153 -28.08 -23.00 34.85
CA VAL A 153 -28.68 -24.28 35.27
C VAL A 153 -28.03 -24.82 36.55
N ILE A 154 -26.70 -24.70 36.67
CA ILE A 154 -25.97 -25.06 37.89
C ILE A 154 -26.46 -24.24 39.08
N ALA A 155 -26.62 -22.92 38.92
CA ALA A 155 -27.11 -22.05 39.99
C ALA A 155 -28.52 -22.45 40.44
N LEU A 156 -29.47 -22.59 39.50
CA LEU A 156 -30.85 -23.00 39.77
C LEU A 156 -30.94 -24.37 40.47
N LYS A 157 -30.17 -25.37 40.02
CA LYS A 157 -30.15 -26.70 40.66
C LYS A 157 -29.48 -26.69 42.03
N SER A 158 -28.46 -25.86 42.21
CA SER A 158 -27.81 -25.70 43.52
C SER A 158 -28.75 -25.06 44.54
N GLU A 159 -29.52 -24.06 44.12
CA GLU A 159 -30.55 -23.42 44.95
C GLU A 159 -31.63 -24.43 45.37
N LEU A 160 -32.15 -25.21 44.43
CA LEU A 160 -33.11 -26.28 44.71
C LEU A 160 -32.53 -27.35 45.65
N ALA A 161 -31.26 -27.73 45.48
CA ALA A 161 -30.60 -28.70 46.36
C ALA A 161 -30.53 -28.18 47.80
N VAL A 162 -30.21 -26.89 47.99
CA VAL A 162 -30.19 -26.24 49.32
C VAL A 162 -31.59 -26.24 49.94
N GLU A 163 -32.63 -25.89 49.19
CA GLU A 163 -34.01 -25.88 49.68
C GLU A 163 -34.50 -27.28 50.09
N LEU A 164 -34.18 -28.31 49.29
CA LEU A 164 -34.51 -29.71 49.60
C LEU A 164 -33.75 -30.22 50.83
N ALA A 165 -32.46 -29.86 50.97
CA ALA A 165 -31.64 -30.24 52.11
C ALA A 165 -32.17 -29.63 53.41
N GLN A 166 -32.56 -28.35 53.39
CA GLN A 166 -33.17 -27.67 54.54
C GLN A 166 -34.49 -28.34 54.98
N ARG A 167 -35.22 -28.94 54.04
CA ARG A 167 -36.45 -29.71 54.31
C ARG A 167 -36.20 -31.18 54.70
N GLY A 168 -34.95 -31.62 54.80
CA GLY A 168 -34.59 -33.01 55.11
C GLY A 168 -34.93 -34.00 53.99
N ASN A 169 -35.10 -33.53 52.75
CA ASN A 169 -35.43 -34.37 51.62
C ASN A 169 -34.16 -34.99 51.00
N ALA A 170 -34.11 -36.32 50.90
CA ALA A 170 -32.98 -37.07 50.34
C ALA A 170 -32.68 -36.71 48.87
N ALA A 171 -33.67 -36.21 48.11
CA ALA A 171 -33.50 -35.79 46.72
C ALA A 171 -32.52 -34.61 46.54
N ALA A 172 -32.10 -33.94 47.61
CA ALA A 172 -31.04 -32.93 47.57
C ALA A 172 -29.72 -33.49 47.04
N VAL A 173 -29.39 -34.75 47.38
CA VAL A 173 -28.18 -35.42 46.90
C VAL A 173 -28.24 -35.62 45.38
N ASP A 174 -29.39 -36.03 44.86
CA ASP A 174 -29.59 -36.23 43.42
C ASP A 174 -29.41 -34.93 42.62
N GLN A 175 -29.90 -33.80 43.15
CA GLN A 175 -29.67 -32.49 42.51
C GLN A 175 -28.18 -32.12 42.48
N MET A 176 -27.44 -32.40 43.55
CA MET A 176 -26.00 -32.12 43.58
C MET A 176 -25.18 -33.05 42.67
N VAL A 177 -25.56 -34.31 42.52
CA VAL A 177 -24.98 -35.23 41.53
C VAL A 177 -25.18 -34.68 40.12
N GLU A 178 -26.36 -34.15 39.84
CA GLU A 178 -26.68 -33.57 38.54
C GLU A 178 -25.89 -32.27 38.28
N VAL A 179 -25.72 -31.41 39.29
CA VAL A 179 -24.83 -30.24 39.21
C VAL A 179 -23.40 -30.67 38.87
N GLN A 180 -22.86 -31.70 39.56
CA GLN A 180 -21.52 -32.19 39.29
C GLN A 180 -21.39 -32.72 37.85
N ARG A 181 -22.41 -33.43 37.36
CA ARG A 181 -22.46 -33.95 35.99
C ARG A 181 -22.43 -32.81 34.96
N ILE A 182 -23.27 -31.79 35.14
CA ILE A 182 -23.34 -30.63 34.22
C ILE A 182 -22.03 -29.83 34.24
N ALA A 183 -21.43 -29.62 35.40
CA ALA A 183 -20.16 -28.92 35.52
C ALA A 183 -19.02 -29.66 34.79
N ARG A 184 -18.93 -30.99 34.97
CA ARG A 184 -17.94 -31.82 34.26
C ARG A 184 -18.17 -31.84 32.75
N ALA A 185 -19.42 -31.97 32.33
CA ALA A 185 -19.79 -31.92 30.91
C ALA A 185 -19.43 -30.57 30.27
N SER A 186 -19.71 -29.46 30.97
CA SER A 186 -19.37 -28.09 30.51
C SER A 186 -17.87 -27.88 30.39
N GLN A 187 -17.08 -28.38 31.36
CA GLN A 187 -15.62 -28.32 31.28
C GLN A 187 -15.09 -29.13 30.09
N GLN A 188 -15.68 -30.29 29.81
CA GLN A 188 -15.30 -31.12 28.66
C GLN A 188 -15.66 -30.44 27.34
N GLU A 189 -16.86 -29.87 27.23
CA GLU A 189 -17.34 -29.11 26.06
C GLU A 189 -16.41 -27.93 25.74
N VAL A 190 -15.99 -27.16 26.75
CA VAL A 190 -15.00 -26.09 26.58
C VAL A 190 -13.64 -26.63 26.11
N ARG A 191 -13.16 -27.74 26.69
CA ARG A 191 -11.87 -28.35 26.30
C ARG A 191 -11.91 -28.85 24.87
N ASP A 192 -13.02 -29.44 24.44
CA ASP A 192 -13.19 -29.97 23.09
C ASP A 192 -13.30 -28.85 22.07
N VAL A 193 -14.02 -27.77 22.39
CA VAL A 193 -14.09 -26.56 21.55
C VAL A 193 -12.71 -25.89 21.43
N VAL A 194 -11.95 -25.74 22.52
CA VAL A 194 -10.60 -25.17 22.49
C VAL A 194 -9.61 -26.07 21.71
N ARG A 195 -9.74 -27.40 21.83
CA ARG A 195 -8.92 -28.36 21.07
C ARG A 195 -9.25 -28.33 19.57
N GLY A 196 -10.53 -28.35 19.21
CA GLY A 196 -10.98 -28.21 17.83
C GLY A 196 -10.54 -26.89 17.21
N TYR A 197 -10.51 -25.80 17.98
CA TYR A 197 -9.97 -24.51 17.53
C TYR A 197 -8.47 -24.56 17.25
N ARG A 198 -7.70 -25.29 18.08
CA ARG A 198 -6.24 -25.44 17.91
C ARG A 198 -5.87 -26.33 16.72
N GLU A 199 -6.69 -27.33 16.40
CA GLU A 199 -6.57 -28.11 15.17
C GLU A 199 -7.03 -27.34 13.93
N ALA A 200 -8.03 -26.47 14.03
CA ALA A 200 -8.50 -25.62 12.92
C ALA A 200 -7.54 -24.46 12.57
N ASP A 201 -6.66 -24.05 13.50
CA ASP A 201 -5.65 -23.00 13.27
C ASP A 201 -4.38 -23.52 12.55
N LEU A 202 -4.07 -24.82 12.68
CA LEU A 202 -2.95 -25.50 12.00
C LEU A 202 -2.99 -25.39 10.45
N PRO A 203 -4.15 -25.56 9.78
CA PRO A 203 -4.29 -25.31 8.35
C PRO A 203 -3.97 -23.86 7.95
N THR A 204 -4.34 -22.89 8.80
CA THR A 204 -4.10 -21.46 8.57
C THR A 204 -2.61 -21.12 8.69
N GLU A 205 -1.94 -21.65 9.73
CA GLU A 205 -0.48 -21.58 9.90
C GLU A 205 0.27 -22.29 8.76
N LEU A 206 -0.20 -23.45 8.31
CA LEU A 206 0.37 -24.17 7.16
C LEU A 206 0.21 -23.41 5.84
N MET A 207 -0.93 -22.76 5.61
CA MET A 207 -1.13 -21.90 4.43
C MET A 207 -0.24 -20.65 4.49
N GLY A 208 -0.08 -20.03 5.67
CA GLY A 208 0.85 -18.93 5.89
C GLY A 208 2.31 -19.34 5.62
N ALA A 209 2.74 -20.47 6.17
CA ALA A 209 4.07 -21.03 5.94
C ALA A 209 4.29 -21.37 4.45
N ARG A 210 3.29 -21.93 3.77
CA ARG A 210 3.35 -22.23 2.33
C ARG A 210 3.43 -20.96 1.48
N GLY A 211 2.72 -19.90 1.86
CA GLY A 211 2.81 -18.59 1.19
C GLY A 211 4.21 -17.97 1.33
N VAL A 212 4.83 -18.08 2.51
CA VAL A 212 6.21 -17.62 2.74
C VAL A 212 7.22 -18.46 1.93
N LEU A 213 7.04 -19.78 1.89
CA LEU A 213 7.91 -20.68 1.12
C LEU A 213 7.80 -20.42 -0.40
N GLN A 214 6.58 -20.25 -0.93
CA GLN A 214 6.38 -19.89 -2.33
C GLN A 214 6.97 -18.53 -2.70
N ALA A 215 6.86 -17.54 -1.81
CA ALA A 215 7.46 -16.22 -2.01
C ALA A 215 9.00 -16.27 -1.97
N ALA A 216 9.58 -17.22 -1.23
CA ALA A 216 11.02 -17.48 -1.19
C ALA A 216 11.52 -18.38 -2.35
N GLY A 217 10.62 -18.86 -3.21
CA GLY A 217 10.96 -19.72 -4.35
C GLY A 217 11.35 -21.15 -3.98
N ILE A 218 10.92 -21.62 -2.80
CA ILE A 218 11.18 -22.96 -2.26
C ILE A 218 9.92 -23.83 -2.34
#